data_AF-A0A1X1MVM2-F1
#
_entry.id   AF-A0A1X1MVM2-F1
#
_cell.length_a   1.000
_cell.length_b   1.000
_cell.length_c   1.000
_cell.angle_alpha   90.00
_cell.angle_beta   90.00
_cell.angle_gamma   90.00
#
_symmetry.space_group_name_H-M   'P 1'
#
loop_
_entity.id
_entity.type
_entity.pdbx_description
1 polymer ?
#
loop_
_entity_poly.entity_id
_entity_poly.type
_entity_poly.pdbx_seq_one_letter_code
_entity_poly.pdbx_strand_id
1 'polypeptide(L)'
;MHRRELWAHRPRPTPIEPPHTVQPPTITEPTQLSGRAILAAVDPAWLREQYEVKRRHFADIAAELGIHGTDVSARARALGIPTRRGTAAHTHPLAPHGGPDAFTPLTWTVLDGRGAEQRVRRLLATPGHAHLRDAARALGIRTDALRRQIHHLEHTVGAALLHTDDQEHLMLTPHGEHLAHTLLPILDLLDRTRNPGRTPS
;
A
#
# COMPACT_ATOMS: atom_id res chain seq x y z
N MET A 1 13.63 1.28 76.14
CA MET A 1 13.16 -0.05 75.72
C MET A 1 11.73 0.12 75.20
N HIS A 2 11.46 -0.32 73.95
CA HIS A 2 10.18 -0.30 73.18
C HIS A 2 9.76 1.04 72.53
N ARG A 3 10.04 1.29 71.23
CA ARG A 3 9.31 0.91 69.98
C ARG A 3 7.86 1.47 69.96
N ARG A 4 7.53 2.51 69.16
CA ARG A 4 7.22 2.53 67.69
C ARG A 4 6.28 1.39 67.30
N GLU A 5 5.16 1.50 66.57
CA GLU A 5 4.49 2.53 65.77
C GLU A 5 3.15 1.86 65.37
N LEU A 6 2.02 2.55 65.50
CA LEU A 6 0.76 2.17 64.84
C LEU A 6 0.61 3.07 63.62
N TRP A 7 0.97 2.57 62.43
CA TRP A 7 0.63 3.21 61.17
C TRP A 7 -0.19 2.24 60.32
N ALA A 8 -1.34 2.73 59.89
CA ALA A 8 -2.32 2.02 59.11
C ALA A 8 -1.76 1.57 57.75
N HIS A 9 -2.07 0.34 57.37
CA HIS A 9 -1.81 -0.22 56.05
C HIS A 9 -2.39 0.67 54.94
N ARG A 10 -1.53 1.44 54.26
CA ARG A 10 -1.75 1.83 52.86
C ARG A 10 -0.83 1.00 51.97
N PRO A 11 -1.34 0.33 50.92
CA PRO A 11 -0.46 -0.30 49.95
C PRO A 11 0.38 0.77 49.23
N ARG A 12 1.67 0.49 49.10
CA ARG A 12 2.62 1.28 48.29
C ARG A 12 2.11 1.35 46.84
N PRO A 13 2.09 2.53 46.20
CA PRO A 13 2.06 2.56 44.74
C PRO A 13 3.37 1.92 44.26
N THR A 14 3.26 0.90 43.42
CA THR A 14 4.40 0.29 42.75
C THR A 14 5.11 1.34 41.91
N PRO A 15 6.46 1.28 41.80
CA PRO A 15 7.17 2.11 40.85
C PRO A 15 6.64 1.80 39.44
N ILE A 16 6.12 2.81 38.77
CA ILE A 16 5.92 2.74 37.32
C ILE A 16 7.34 2.74 36.76
N GLU A 17 7.80 1.59 36.29
CA GLU A 17 9.05 1.51 35.53
C GLU A 17 9.00 2.58 34.42
N PRO A 18 10.08 3.35 34.21
CA PRO A 18 10.12 4.28 33.09
C PRO A 18 9.88 3.48 31.80
N PRO A 19 9.15 4.02 30.81
CA PRO A 19 8.97 3.33 29.55
C PRO A 19 10.37 3.05 29.00
N HIS A 20 10.73 1.76 28.93
CA HIS A 20 11.91 1.35 28.20
C HIS A 20 11.80 2.00 26.83
N THR A 21 12.72 2.93 26.55
CA THR A 21 12.88 3.44 25.20
C THR A 21 13.33 2.21 24.41
N VAL A 22 12.37 1.55 23.75
CA VAL A 22 12.64 0.39 22.91
C VAL A 22 13.42 0.93 21.71
N GLN A 23 14.74 0.92 21.86
CA GLN A 23 15.65 1.27 20.77
C GLN A 23 15.43 0.25 19.63
N PRO A 24 15.44 0.70 18.36
CA PRO A 24 15.54 -0.23 17.24
C PRO A 24 16.79 -1.11 17.44
N PRO A 25 16.78 -2.37 16.99
CA PRO A 25 17.95 -3.22 17.12
C PRO A 25 19.15 -2.55 16.43
N THR A 26 20.24 -2.35 17.17
CA THR A 26 21.52 -1.92 16.60
C THR A 26 22.04 -3.06 15.72
N ILE A 27 21.72 -3.01 14.43
CA ILE A 27 22.24 -3.95 13.43
C ILE A 27 23.74 -3.65 13.29
N THR A 28 24.56 -4.41 14.02
CA THR A 28 26.01 -4.38 13.88
C THR A 28 26.36 -5.37 12.76
N GLU A 29 26.77 -4.81 11.61
CA GLU A 29 27.27 -5.43 10.37
C GLU A 29 26.28 -6.09 9.37
N PRO A 30 26.36 -5.73 8.06
CA PRO A 30 25.49 -6.27 7.02
C PRO A 30 26.07 -7.54 6.40
N THR A 31 26.02 -8.67 7.11
CA THR A 31 26.25 -9.99 6.50
C THR A 31 24.93 -10.72 6.37
N GLN A 32 24.29 -10.58 5.19
CA GLN A 32 23.23 -11.42 4.60
C GLN A 32 22.43 -12.31 5.57
N LEU A 33 21.79 -11.72 6.57
CA LEU A 33 20.80 -12.45 7.36
C LEU A 33 19.56 -12.65 6.49
N SER A 34 19.16 -13.90 6.28
CA SER A 34 17.88 -14.21 5.64
C SER A 34 16.75 -13.47 6.35
N GLY A 35 15.72 -13.00 5.64
CA GLY A 35 14.59 -12.27 6.26
C GLY A 35 13.93 -13.02 7.43
N ARG A 36 14.09 -14.35 7.47
CA ARG A 36 13.69 -15.23 8.56
C ARG A 36 14.49 -15.04 9.86
N ALA A 37 15.80 -14.80 9.78
CA ALA A 37 16.65 -14.52 10.92
C ALA A 37 16.40 -13.13 11.50
N ILE A 38 16.17 -12.13 10.63
CA ILE A 38 15.75 -10.78 11.03
C ILE A 38 14.44 -10.86 11.82
N LEU A 39 13.45 -11.61 11.33
CA LEU A 39 12.17 -11.81 12.03
C LEU A 39 12.24 -12.62 13.33
N ALA A 40 13.26 -13.47 13.48
CA ALA A 40 13.48 -14.21 14.71
C ALA A 40 14.05 -13.30 15.82
N ALA A 41 14.81 -12.27 15.44
CA ALA A 41 15.37 -11.26 16.34
C ALA A 41 14.37 -10.14 16.71
N VAL A 42 13.29 -9.97 15.96
CA VAL A 42 12.25 -8.98 16.27
C VAL A 42 11.44 -9.40 17.49
N ASP A 43 11.38 -8.52 18.49
CA ASP A 43 10.58 -8.71 19.70
C ASP A 43 9.07 -8.81 19.35
N PRO A 44 8.39 -9.90 19.74
CA PRO A 44 6.94 -10.04 19.60
C PRO A 44 6.13 -8.90 20.23
N ALA A 45 6.56 -8.35 21.37
CA ALA A 45 5.88 -7.25 22.05
C ALA A 45 5.99 -5.95 21.25
N TRP A 46 7.17 -5.66 20.71
CA TRP A 46 7.38 -4.54 19.80
C TRP A 46 6.52 -4.67 18.53
N LEU A 47 6.49 -5.85 17.90
CA LEU A 47 5.68 -6.08 16.69
C LEU A 47 4.19 -5.85 16.99
N ARG A 48 3.73 -6.28 18.17
CA ARG A 48 2.37 -6.05 18.64
C ARG A 48 2.09 -4.56 18.87
N GLU A 49 3.01 -3.84 19.50
CA GLU A 49 2.88 -2.39 19.70
C GLU A 49 2.82 -1.64 18.36
N GLN A 50 3.71 -1.95 17.42
CA GLN A 50 3.72 -1.30 16.10
C GLN A 50 2.41 -1.55 15.33
N TYR A 51 1.89 -2.77 15.38
CA TYR A 51 0.71 -3.18 14.60
C TYR A 51 -0.63 -2.85 15.28
N GLU A 52 -0.78 -3.11 16.59
CA GLU A 52 -2.03 -2.90 17.32
C GLU A 52 -2.16 -1.48 17.88
N VAL A 53 -1.09 -0.95 18.48
CA VAL A 53 -1.12 0.36 19.16
C VAL A 53 -0.87 1.49 18.17
N LYS A 54 0.20 1.39 17.38
CA LYS A 54 0.59 2.42 16.39
C LYS A 54 -0.11 2.25 15.04
N ARG A 55 -0.91 1.19 14.88
CA ARG A 55 -1.72 0.88 13.68
C ARG A 55 -0.93 0.85 12.37
N ARG A 56 0.38 0.56 12.43
CA ARG A 56 1.25 0.50 11.24
C ARG A 56 0.97 -0.78 10.46
N HIS A 57 1.08 -0.71 9.13
CA HIS A 57 0.87 -1.89 8.28
C HIS A 57 2.11 -2.78 8.25
N PHE A 58 1.90 -4.09 8.05
CA PHE A 58 3.01 -5.04 7.91
C PHE A 58 3.94 -4.71 6.75
N ALA A 59 3.47 -4.01 5.71
CA ALA A 59 4.31 -3.55 4.60
C ALA A 59 5.30 -2.46 5.04
N ASP A 60 4.85 -1.48 5.83
CA ASP A 60 5.70 -0.39 6.33
C ASP A 60 6.69 -0.91 7.38
N ILE A 61 6.24 -1.82 8.24
CA ILE A 61 7.09 -2.52 9.22
C ILE A 61 8.15 -3.35 8.49
N ALA A 62 7.77 -4.01 7.38
CA ALA A 62 8.70 -4.80 6.59
C ALA A 62 9.73 -3.96 5.84
N ALA A 63 9.32 -2.80 5.31
CA ALA A 63 10.22 -1.84 4.66
C ALA A 63 11.27 -1.29 5.63
N GLU A 64 10.88 -0.99 6.88
CA GLU A 64 11.81 -0.56 7.93
C GLU A 64 12.80 -1.67 8.35
N LEU A 65 12.35 -2.92 8.35
CA LEU A 65 13.17 -4.08 8.70
C LEU A 65 13.96 -4.66 7.51
N GLY A 66 13.80 -4.12 6.30
CA GLY A 66 14.47 -4.62 5.09
C GLY A 66 14.02 -6.01 4.63
N ILE A 67 12.78 -6.41 4.94
CA ILE A 67 12.21 -7.74 4.64
C ILE A 67 10.90 -7.64 3.85
N HIS A 68 10.36 -8.77 3.39
CA HIS A 68 9.07 -8.79 2.71
C HIS A 68 7.89 -8.79 3.71
N GLY A 69 6.83 -8.03 3.40
CA GLY A 69 5.61 -7.96 4.24
C GLY A 69 4.87 -9.29 4.41
N THR A 70 5.07 -10.24 3.48
CA THR A 70 4.58 -11.61 3.60
C THR A 70 5.23 -12.35 4.78
N ASP A 71 6.52 -12.10 5.02
CA ASP A 71 7.26 -12.74 6.11
C ASP A 71 6.83 -12.19 7.47
N VAL A 72 6.62 -10.86 7.57
CA VAL A 72 6.04 -10.21 8.77
C VAL A 72 4.64 -10.74 9.05
N SER A 73 3.81 -10.90 8.01
CA SER A 73 2.46 -11.45 8.13
C SER A 73 2.48 -12.91 8.61
N ALA A 74 3.41 -13.72 8.12
CA ALA A 74 3.59 -15.11 8.56
C ALA A 74 4.04 -15.16 10.04
N ARG A 75 4.96 -14.29 10.46
CA ARG A 75 5.43 -14.19 11.84
C ARG A 75 4.34 -13.73 12.80
N ALA A 76 3.55 -12.72 12.43
CA ALA A 76 2.42 -12.24 13.23
C ALA A 76 1.36 -13.33 13.47
N ARG A 77 1.06 -14.16 12.45
CA ARG A 77 0.19 -15.33 12.60
C ARG A 77 0.76 -16.36 13.57
N ALA A 78 2.06 -16.66 13.46
CA ALA A 78 2.73 -17.60 14.35
C ALA A 78 2.72 -17.14 15.82
N LEU A 79 2.68 -15.82 16.06
CA LEU A 79 2.61 -15.20 17.39
C LEU A 79 1.18 -15.01 17.91
N GLY A 80 0.16 -15.47 17.17
CA GLY A 80 -1.24 -15.31 17.57
C GLY A 80 -1.73 -13.85 17.55
N ILE A 81 -1.02 -12.94 16.87
CA ILE A 81 -1.49 -11.57 16.68
C ILE A 81 -2.64 -11.64 15.67
N PRO A 82 -3.84 -11.16 16.02
CA PRO A 82 -4.99 -11.19 15.12
C PRO A 82 -4.69 -10.38 13.86
N THR A 83 -4.30 -11.07 12.79
CA THR A 83 -4.13 -10.44 11.49
C THR A 83 -5.50 -9.97 11.05
N ARG A 84 -5.66 -8.67 10.84
CA ARG A 84 -6.88 -8.09 10.29
C ARG A 84 -7.05 -8.77 8.93
N ARG A 85 -8.04 -9.67 8.81
CA ARG A 85 -8.31 -10.41 7.58
C ARG A 85 -8.95 -9.42 6.62
N GLY A 86 -8.09 -8.66 5.97
CA GLY A 86 -8.43 -7.58 5.08
C GLY A 86 -7.13 -7.16 4.46
N THR A 87 -7.10 -7.20 3.13
CA THR A 87 -6.18 -6.45 2.29
C THR A 87 -5.51 -5.30 3.05
N ALA A 88 -4.16 -5.22 3.07
CA ALA A 88 -3.45 -4.02 3.51
C ALA A 88 -4.33 -2.81 3.19
N ALA A 89 -4.81 -2.08 4.21
CA ALA A 89 -5.81 -1.04 4.00
C ALA A 89 -5.22 -0.15 2.90
N HIS A 90 -5.81 -0.20 1.72
CA HIS A 90 -5.22 0.50 0.61
C HIS A 90 -5.59 1.95 0.88
N THR A 91 -4.66 2.69 1.48
CA THR A 91 -4.78 4.13 1.59
C THR A 91 -4.93 4.63 0.16
N HIS A 92 -6.05 5.28 -0.10
CA HIS A 92 -6.35 5.81 -1.42
C HIS A 92 -5.17 6.67 -1.90
N PRO A 93 -4.66 6.48 -3.13
CA PRO A 93 -3.44 7.16 -3.58
C PRO A 93 -3.55 8.69 -3.52
N LEU A 94 -4.78 9.22 -3.60
CA LEU A 94 -5.04 10.66 -3.50
C LEU A 94 -5.33 11.16 -2.08
N ALA A 95 -5.41 10.29 -1.07
CA ALA A 95 -5.65 10.72 0.31
C ALA A 95 -4.61 11.74 0.82
N PRO A 96 -3.30 11.62 0.54
CA PRO A 96 -2.30 12.63 0.92
C PRO A 96 -2.44 13.96 0.17
N HIS A 97 -3.26 14.03 -0.89
CA HIS A 97 -3.33 15.16 -1.81
C HIS A 97 -4.62 15.99 -1.66
N GLY A 98 -5.37 15.80 -0.58
CA GLY A 98 -6.57 16.59 -0.27
C GLY A 98 -7.83 15.79 0.03
N GLY A 99 -7.75 14.45 0.03
CA GLY A 99 -8.91 13.61 0.34
C GLY A 99 -9.97 13.62 -0.78
N PRO A 100 -11.16 13.02 -0.53
CA PRO A 100 -12.18 12.80 -1.55
C PRO A 100 -12.74 14.10 -2.14
N ASP A 101 -12.84 15.16 -1.36
CA ASP A 101 -13.46 16.42 -1.79
C ASP A 101 -12.56 17.27 -2.70
N ALA A 102 -11.25 16.97 -2.74
CA ALA A 102 -10.29 17.66 -3.61
C ALA A 102 -10.32 17.14 -5.06
N PHE A 103 -11.01 16.04 -5.33
CA PHE A 103 -11.06 15.39 -6.64
C PHE A 103 -12.49 15.10 -7.06
N THR A 104 -12.72 14.86 -8.35
CA THR A 104 -14.05 14.45 -8.81
C THR A 104 -14.41 13.06 -8.25
N PRO A 105 -15.70 12.77 -7.98
CA PRO A 105 -16.11 11.45 -7.48
C PRO A 105 -15.67 10.30 -8.39
N LEU A 106 -15.65 10.53 -9.71
CA LEU A 106 -15.17 9.56 -10.69
C LEU A 106 -13.68 9.27 -10.52
N THR A 107 -12.85 10.31 -10.37
CA THR A 107 -11.41 10.16 -10.15
C THR A 107 -11.11 9.35 -8.90
N TRP A 108 -11.78 9.71 -7.80
CA TRP A 108 -11.64 9.00 -6.53
C TRP A 108 -12.07 7.55 -6.66
N THR A 109 -13.19 7.27 -7.34
CA THR A 109 -13.68 5.89 -7.49
C THR A 109 -12.79 5.05 -8.41
N VAL A 110 -12.30 5.62 -9.52
CA VAL A 110 -11.46 4.89 -10.48
C VAL A 110 -10.07 4.56 -9.91
N LEU A 111 -9.54 5.43 -9.05
CA LEU A 111 -8.26 5.23 -8.37
C LEU A 111 -8.39 4.50 -7.03
N ASP A 112 -9.60 4.06 -6.68
CA ASP A 112 -9.83 3.28 -5.47
C ASP A 112 -9.44 1.81 -5.62
N GLY A 113 -8.94 1.27 -4.51
CA GLY A 113 -8.54 -0.13 -4.40
C GLY A 113 -7.16 -0.47 -4.98
N ARG A 114 -6.67 -1.66 -4.60
CA ARG A 114 -5.27 -2.05 -4.88
C ARG A 114 -4.96 -2.09 -6.38
N GLY A 115 -3.88 -1.42 -6.76
CA GLY A 115 -3.36 -1.41 -8.12
C GLY A 115 -4.23 -0.64 -9.11
N ALA A 116 -5.14 0.22 -8.65
CA ALA A 116 -6.00 1.04 -9.50
C ALA A 116 -5.22 1.94 -10.45
N GLU A 117 -4.23 2.66 -9.92
CA GLU A 117 -3.27 3.45 -10.69
C GLU A 117 -2.64 2.64 -11.84
N GLN A 118 -2.21 1.41 -11.56
CA GLN A 118 -1.62 0.54 -12.57
C GLN A 118 -2.62 0.04 -13.61
N ARG A 119 -3.90 -0.16 -13.23
CA ARG A 119 -4.97 -0.49 -14.19
C ARG A 119 -5.18 0.67 -15.17
N VAL A 120 -5.25 1.90 -14.65
CA VAL A 120 -5.38 3.11 -15.48
C VAL A 120 -4.18 3.23 -16.43
N ARG A 121 -2.94 3.11 -15.93
CA ARG A 121 -1.75 3.16 -16.80
C ARG A 121 -1.78 2.13 -17.92
N ARG A 122 -2.25 0.92 -17.64
CA ARG A 122 -2.36 -0.15 -18.66
C ARG A 122 -3.43 0.14 -19.69
N LEU A 123 -4.57 0.71 -19.28
CA LEU A 123 -5.57 1.21 -20.22
C LEU A 123 -4.95 2.25 -21.16
N LEU A 124 -4.23 3.25 -20.61
CA LEU A 124 -3.61 4.32 -21.39
C LEU A 124 -2.47 3.85 -22.31
N ALA A 125 -1.88 2.70 -22.03
CA ALA A 125 -0.87 2.06 -22.87
C ALA A 125 -1.46 1.08 -23.91
N THR A 126 -2.78 0.91 -23.94
CA THR A 126 -3.46 -0.02 -24.88
C THR A 126 -3.67 0.54 -26.30
N PRO A 127 -3.93 1.85 -26.50
CA PRO A 127 -4.11 2.40 -27.84
C PRO A 127 -2.90 2.20 -28.75
N GLY A 128 -3.14 2.00 -30.06
CA GLY A 128 -2.11 1.79 -31.07
C GLY A 128 -1.69 0.33 -31.28
N HIS A 129 -2.24 -0.61 -30.48
CA HIS A 129 -2.08 -2.04 -30.72
C HIS A 129 -3.25 -2.58 -31.56
N ALA A 130 -2.98 -3.51 -32.48
CA ALA A 130 -4.03 -4.16 -33.28
C ALA A 130 -5.04 -4.93 -32.39
N HIS A 131 -4.54 -5.67 -31.39
CA HIS A 131 -5.38 -6.43 -30.49
C HIS A 131 -4.93 -6.35 -29.02
N LEU A 132 -5.86 -6.64 -28.10
CA LEU A 132 -5.58 -6.67 -26.66
C LEU A 132 -4.49 -7.69 -26.29
N ARG A 133 -4.31 -8.73 -27.10
CA ARG A 133 -3.23 -9.70 -26.93
C ARG A 133 -1.87 -9.04 -27.12
N ASP A 134 -1.72 -8.18 -28.12
CA ASP A 134 -0.46 -7.53 -28.46
C ASP A 134 -0.12 -6.46 -27.42
N ALA A 135 -1.12 -5.69 -26.98
CA ALA A 135 -0.98 -4.78 -25.84
C ALA A 135 -0.55 -5.52 -24.56
N ALA A 136 -1.21 -6.63 -24.22
CA ALA A 136 -0.86 -7.42 -23.04
C ALA A 136 0.57 -7.99 -23.13
N ARG A 137 0.98 -8.44 -24.32
CA ARG A 137 2.34 -8.93 -24.57
C ARG A 137 3.37 -7.81 -24.38
N ALA A 138 3.13 -6.62 -24.94
CA ALA A 138 4.00 -5.46 -24.76
C ALA A 138 4.11 -5.04 -23.29
N LEU A 139 3.03 -5.15 -22.53
CA LEU A 139 2.97 -4.86 -21.09
C LEU A 139 3.51 -6.00 -20.20
N GLY A 140 3.90 -7.14 -20.77
CA GLY A 140 4.42 -8.29 -20.01
C GLY A 140 3.38 -8.97 -19.11
N ILE A 141 2.09 -8.88 -19.43
CA ILE A 141 0.99 -9.45 -18.64
C ILE A 141 0.12 -10.42 -19.45
N ARG A 142 -0.67 -11.22 -18.74
CA ARG A 142 -1.67 -12.10 -19.37
C ARG A 142 -2.79 -11.29 -20.03
N THR A 143 -3.19 -11.67 -21.23
CA THR A 143 -4.31 -11.03 -21.97
C THR A 143 -5.62 -11.04 -21.17
N ASP A 144 -5.96 -12.14 -20.50
CA ASP A 144 -7.17 -12.20 -19.65
C ASP A 144 -7.11 -11.22 -18.47
N ALA A 145 -5.91 -10.99 -17.93
CA ALA A 145 -5.73 -10.04 -16.85
C ALA A 145 -5.92 -8.60 -17.33
N LEU A 146 -5.40 -8.26 -18.50
CA LEU A 146 -5.63 -6.95 -19.12
C LEU A 146 -7.11 -6.74 -19.44
N ARG A 147 -7.77 -7.72 -20.08
CA ARG A 147 -9.20 -7.65 -20.41
C ARG A 147 -10.06 -7.43 -19.16
N ARG A 148 -9.82 -8.19 -18.08
CA ARG A 148 -10.55 -8.01 -16.81
C ARG A 148 -10.32 -6.63 -16.21
N GLN A 149 -9.12 -6.08 -16.31
CA GLN A 149 -8.81 -4.74 -15.78
C GLN A 149 -9.54 -3.65 -16.57
N ILE A 150 -9.59 -3.76 -17.90
CA ILE A 150 -10.33 -2.82 -18.76
C ILE A 150 -11.83 -2.92 -18.47
N HIS A 151 -12.41 -4.12 -18.47
CA HIS A 151 -13.84 -4.29 -18.17
C HIS A 151 -14.22 -3.77 -16.78
N HIS A 152 -13.33 -3.90 -15.80
CA HIS A 152 -13.56 -3.32 -14.48
C HIS A 152 -13.59 -1.78 -14.53
N LEU A 153 -12.67 -1.15 -15.26
CA LEU A 153 -12.68 0.30 -15.45
C LEU A 153 -13.92 0.77 -16.20
N GLU A 154 -14.31 0.07 -17.26
CA GLU A 154 -15.53 0.37 -18.03
C GLU A 154 -16.79 0.25 -17.17
N HIS A 155 -16.88 -0.77 -16.32
CA HIS A 155 -17.98 -0.91 -15.38
C HIS A 155 -17.99 0.19 -14.31
N THR A 156 -16.82 0.62 -13.81
CA THR A 156 -16.72 1.73 -12.85
C THR A 156 -17.11 3.07 -13.48
N VAL A 157 -16.72 3.31 -14.74
CA VAL A 157 -17.05 4.54 -15.48
C VAL A 157 -18.49 4.50 -16.03
N GLY A 158 -19.04 3.31 -16.27
CA GLY A 158 -20.36 3.10 -16.87
C GLY A 158 -20.35 3.22 -18.40
N ALA A 159 -19.18 3.19 -19.05
CA ALA A 159 -19.04 3.35 -20.49
C ALA A 159 -17.86 2.51 -21.03
N ALA A 160 -17.95 2.10 -22.30
CA ALA A 160 -16.82 1.51 -23.01
C ALA A 160 -15.69 2.53 -23.15
N LEU A 161 -14.46 2.12 -22.85
CA LEU A 161 -13.28 3.00 -22.85
C LEU A 161 -12.38 2.75 -24.06
N LEU A 162 -12.52 1.60 -24.71
CA LEU A 162 -11.82 1.25 -25.94
C LEU A 162 -12.80 0.91 -27.06
N HIS A 163 -12.37 1.20 -28.28
CA HIS A 163 -12.99 0.72 -29.51
C HIS A 163 -11.89 0.32 -30.50
N THR A 164 -12.30 -0.29 -31.61
CA THR A 164 -11.42 -0.56 -32.74
C THR A 164 -11.74 0.45 -33.84
N ASP A 165 -10.72 1.08 -34.43
CA ASP A 165 -10.89 1.98 -35.57
C ASP A 165 -10.99 1.22 -36.92
N ASP A 166 -11.12 1.97 -38.02
CA ASP A 166 -11.21 1.41 -39.36
C ASP A 166 -9.93 0.67 -39.82
N GLN A 167 -8.81 0.89 -39.13
CA GLN A 167 -7.52 0.26 -39.38
C GLN A 167 -7.28 -0.97 -38.50
N GLU A 168 -8.32 -1.44 -37.79
CA GLU A 168 -8.25 -2.54 -36.83
C GLU A 168 -7.30 -2.28 -35.65
N HIS A 169 -7.07 -1.01 -35.29
CA HIS A 169 -6.29 -0.63 -34.12
C HIS A 169 -7.17 -0.26 -32.94
N LEU A 170 -6.72 -0.62 -31.73
CA LEU A 170 -7.36 -0.20 -30.50
C LEU A 170 -7.16 1.30 -30.29
N MET A 171 -8.26 2.00 -30.00
CA MET A 171 -8.30 3.43 -29.75
C MET A 171 -9.18 3.73 -28.52
N LEU A 172 -8.93 4.85 -27.86
CA LEU A 172 -9.81 5.31 -26.77
C LEU A 172 -11.15 5.76 -27.36
N THR A 173 -12.26 5.43 -26.70
CA THR A 173 -13.55 6.06 -27.01
C THR A 173 -13.54 7.52 -26.51
N PRO A 174 -14.53 8.36 -26.88
CA PRO A 174 -14.66 9.70 -26.28
C PRO A 174 -14.70 9.69 -24.74
N HIS A 175 -15.30 8.65 -24.14
CA HIS A 175 -15.29 8.45 -22.68
C HIS A 175 -13.89 8.08 -22.16
N GLY A 176 -13.17 7.22 -22.90
CA GLY A 176 -11.78 6.87 -22.62
C GLY A 176 -10.83 8.06 -22.71
N GLU A 177 -11.00 8.93 -23.71
CA GLU A 177 -10.22 10.15 -23.87
C GLU A 177 -10.50 11.16 -22.75
N HIS A 178 -11.77 11.35 -22.39
CA HIS A 178 -12.13 12.21 -21.25
C HIS A 178 -11.55 11.70 -19.92
N LEU A 179 -11.60 10.38 -19.71
CA LEU A 179 -10.97 9.74 -18.56
C LEU A 179 -9.45 9.95 -18.57
N ALA A 180 -8.79 9.76 -19.72
CA ALA A 180 -7.36 10.00 -19.89
C ALA A 180 -6.99 11.46 -19.58
N HIS A 181 -7.72 12.42 -20.13
CA HIS A 181 -7.50 13.85 -19.91
C HIS A 181 -7.61 14.22 -18.42
N THR A 182 -8.56 13.61 -17.71
CA THR A 182 -8.77 13.83 -16.28
C THR A 182 -7.67 13.18 -15.43
N LEU A 183 -7.24 11.96 -15.77
CA LEU A 183 -6.33 11.17 -14.94
C LEU A 183 -4.85 11.40 -15.24
N LEU A 184 -4.46 11.84 -16.45
CA LEU A 184 -3.05 12.05 -16.81
C LEU A 184 -2.33 13.04 -15.88
N PRO A 185 -2.88 14.23 -15.56
CA PRO A 185 -2.23 15.15 -14.61
C PRO A 185 -2.09 14.55 -13.21
N ILE A 186 -3.03 13.68 -12.83
CA ILE A 186 -3.06 13.03 -11.52
C ILE A 186 -2.03 11.92 -11.44
N LEU A 187 -1.87 11.12 -12.50
CA LEU A 187 -0.81 10.12 -12.59
C LEU A 187 0.58 10.78 -12.54
N ASP A 188 0.75 11.91 -13.22
CA ASP A 188 1.98 12.70 -13.19
C ASP A 188 2.26 13.29 -11.79
N LEU A 189 1.22 13.77 -11.09
CA LEU A 189 1.31 14.14 -9.66
C LEU A 189 1.79 12.96 -8.80
N LEU A 190 1.21 11.77 -8.99
CA LEU A 190 1.59 10.56 -8.25
C LEU A 190 3.01 10.08 -8.57
N ASP A 191 3.47 10.26 -9.82
CA ASP A 191 4.83 9.91 -10.22
C ASP A 191 5.86 10.86 -9.58
N ARG A 192 5.56 12.16 -9.52
CA ARG A 192 6.41 13.14 -8.81
C ARG A 192 6.52 12.85 -7.31
N THR A 193 5.42 12.43 -6.67
CA THR A 193 5.42 12.17 -5.22
C THR A 193 6.14 10.86 -4.90
N ARG A 194 6.10 9.87 -5.80
CA ARG A 194 6.88 8.63 -5.69
C ARG A 194 8.36 8.83 -6.01
N ASN A 195 8.70 9.76 -6.93
CA ASN A 195 10.06 10.03 -7.34
C ASN A 195 10.40 11.54 -7.27
N PRO A 196 10.63 12.07 -6.06
CA PRO A 196 10.89 13.50 -5.86
C PRO A 196 12.21 13.99 -6.49
N GLY A 197 13.04 13.10 -7.03
CA GLY A 197 14.34 13.43 -7.64
C GLY A 197 14.33 13.56 -9.17
N ARG A 198 13.19 13.37 -9.86
CA ARG A 198 13.12 13.47 -11.32
C ARG A 198 12.60 14.84 -11.74
N THR A 199 13.48 15.83 -11.76
CA THR A 199 13.22 17.10 -12.45
C THR A 199 13.20 16.85 -13.96
N PRO A 200 12.18 17.35 -14.70
CA PRO A 200 12.23 17.32 -16.16
C PRO A 200 13.37 18.23 -16.63
N SER A 201 14.18 17.73 -17.57
CA SER A 201 15.13 18.52 -18.36
C SER A 201 14.42 19.24 -19.50
#